data_AF-A0A821X3Q9-F1
#
_entry.id   AF-A0A821X3Q9-F1
#
_cell.length_a   1.000
_cell.length_b   1.000
_cell.length_c   1.000
_cell.angle_alpha   90.00
_cell.angle_beta   90.00
_cell.angle_gamma   90.00
#
_symmetry.space_group_name_H-M   'P 1'
#
loop_
_entity.id
_entity.type
_entity.pdbx_description
1 polymer ?
#
loop_
_entity_poly.entity_id
_entity_poly.type
_entity_poly.pdbx_seq_one_letter_code
_entity_poly.pdbx_strand_id
1 'polypeptide(L)'
;MPETDSFYKIYTQHKTFDDAKETCELDGAELFYPEDEDEAKAVISYWQETQRFHWIIIGVYAPFVPDVFVTIHGASINTVYKKWGQAEPNSFEVLKSCVILRHTLSISDVVCNNLYPFICKKRASTIRWNRLCDLPTRSYEYVEQLGRCYKFHTNPRNWTEAFRACNAEQGYLAIIDSQGEADHLVNVTKMAKKR
;
A
#
# COMPACT_ATOMS: atom_id res chain seq x y z
N MET A 1 -7.51 -16.40 9.85
CA MET A 1 -8.35 -15.33 9.26
C MET A 1 -9.53 -16.02 8.57
N PRO A 2 -10.76 -15.52 8.69
CA PRO A 2 -11.83 -15.86 7.74
C PRO A 2 -11.29 -15.68 6.30
N GLU A 3 -11.74 -16.50 5.36
CA GLU A 3 -11.26 -16.48 3.97
C GLU A 3 -11.65 -15.15 3.28
N THR A 4 -10.77 -14.18 3.34
CA THR A 4 -10.80 -13.01 2.46
C THR A 4 -10.02 -13.32 1.19
N ASP A 5 -10.49 -12.92 0.01
CA ASP A 5 -9.75 -13.05 -1.27
C ASP A 5 -8.60 -12.02 -1.40
N SER A 6 -7.94 -11.69 -0.30
CA SER A 6 -6.98 -10.60 -0.19
C SER A 6 -5.92 -10.87 0.88
N PHE A 7 -4.74 -10.31 0.65
CA PHE A 7 -3.61 -10.29 1.57
C PHE A 7 -3.48 -8.90 2.17
N TYR A 8 -3.11 -8.84 3.45
CA TYR A 8 -2.98 -7.59 4.19
C TYR A 8 -1.61 -7.49 4.84
N LYS A 9 -1.00 -6.30 4.77
CA LYS A 9 0.27 -6.00 5.41
C LYS A 9 0.11 -4.79 6.31
N ILE A 10 0.36 -4.97 7.59
CA ILE A 10 0.25 -3.90 8.58
C ILE A 10 1.57 -3.14 8.68
N TYR A 11 1.49 -1.82 8.56
CA TYR A 11 2.60 -0.90 8.72
C TYR A 11 2.47 -0.14 10.04
N THR A 12 3.43 -0.35 10.94
CA THR A 12 3.48 0.30 12.26
C THR A 12 4.10 1.70 12.20
N GLN A 13 4.80 2.03 11.11
CA GLN A 13 5.32 3.36 10.84
C GLN A 13 4.16 4.32 10.60
N HIS A 14 4.18 5.47 11.26
CA HIS A 14 3.12 6.46 11.12
C HIS A 14 3.43 7.36 9.92
N LYS A 15 2.46 7.49 9.02
CA LYS A 15 2.58 8.24 7.76
C LYS A 15 1.34 9.09 7.51
N THR A 16 1.48 10.14 6.70
CA THR A 16 0.33 10.89 6.17
C THR A 16 -0.50 10.00 5.26
N PHE A 17 -1.74 10.41 4.93
CA PHE A 17 -2.57 9.66 3.98
C PHE A 17 -1.86 9.45 2.63
N ASP A 18 -1.30 10.53 2.07
CA ASP A 18 -0.68 10.50 0.75
C ASP A 18 0.59 9.60 0.77
N ASP A 19 1.40 9.67 1.84
CA ASP A 19 2.58 8.81 2.00
C ASP A 19 2.21 7.34 2.24
N ALA A 20 1.12 7.06 2.96
CA ALA A 20 0.62 5.70 3.19
C ALA A 20 0.11 5.08 1.88
N LYS A 21 -0.65 5.87 1.10
CA LYS A 21 -1.11 5.50 -0.24
C LYS A 21 0.07 5.20 -1.16
N GLU A 22 1.06 6.09 -1.22
CA GLU A 22 2.28 5.85 -2.00
C GLU A 22 2.98 4.57 -1.53
N THR A 23 3.17 4.38 -0.22
CA THR A 23 3.85 3.19 0.31
C THR A 23 3.16 1.89 -0.14
N CYS A 24 1.82 1.85 -0.13
CA CYS A 24 1.10 0.67 -0.62
C CYS A 24 1.25 0.47 -2.13
N GLU A 25 1.21 1.55 -2.92
CA GLU A 25 1.47 1.48 -4.37
C GLU A 25 2.87 0.95 -4.68
N LEU A 26 3.88 1.29 -3.86
CA LEU A 26 5.24 0.78 -3.98
C LEU A 26 5.35 -0.73 -3.73
N ASP A 27 4.54 -1.26 -2.81
CA ASP A 27 4.42 -2.69 -2.56
C ASP A 27 3.63 -3.44 -3.65
N GLY A 28 3.17 -2.73 -4.69
CA GLY A 28 2.24 -3.25 -5.69
C GLY A 28 0.93 -3.72 -5.04
N ALA A 29 0.48 -2.95 -4.04
CA ALA A 29 -0.74 -3.13 -3.26
C ALA A 29 -1.52 -1.80 -3.27
N GLU A 30 -2.60 -1.72 -2.51
CA GLU A 30 -3.42 -0.52 -2.37
C GLU A 30 -3.67 -0.20 -0.90
N LEU A 31 -3.90 1.08 -0.57
CA LEU A 31 -4.23 1.46 0.81
C LEU A 31 -5.57 0.85 1.19
N PHE A 32 -5.58 0.04 2.24
CA PHE A 32 -6.73 -0.75 2.65
C PHE A 32 -7.93 0.14 2.96
N TYR A 33 -9.09 -0.22 2.42
CA TYR A 33 -10.40 0.12 2.95
C TYR A 33 -11.28 -1.15 2.90
N PRO A 34 -12.20 -1.35 3.85
CA PRO A 34 -13.05 -2.54 3.85
C PRO A 34 -14.15 -2.40 2.80
N GLU A 35 -14.38 -3.45 2.03
CA GLU A 35 -15.50 -3.54 1.08
C GLU A 35 -16.83 -3.77 1.81
N ASP A 36 -16.81 -4.55 2.88
CA ASP A 36 -17.97 -4.88 3.71
C ASP A 36 -17.60 -5.05 5.20
N GLU A 37 -18.61 -5.35 6.02
CA GLU A 37 -18.44 -5.52 7.47
C GLU A 37 -17.66 -6.80 7.82
N ASP A 38 -17.73 -7.85 6.99
CA ASP A 38 -17.04 -9.12 7.26
C ASP A 38 -15.54 -8.97 7.02
N GLU A 39 -15.13 -8.29 5.95
CA GLU A 39 -13.75 -7.89 5.72
C GLU A 39 -13.24 -6.98 6.85
N ALA A 40 -14.03 -5.99 7.27
CA ALA A 40 -13.68 -5.10 8.37
C ALA A 40 -13.40 -5.90 9.67
N LYS A 41 -14.28 -6.84 10.03
CA LYS A 41 -14.11 -7.72 11.19
C LYS A 41 -12.86 -8.58 11.07
N ALA A 42 -12.67 -9.24 9.93
CA ALA A 42 -11.54 -10.14 9.70
C ALA A 42 -10.18 -9.41 9.85
N VAL A 43 -10.06 -8.23 9.25
CA VAL A 43 -8.85 -7.41 9.32
C VAL A 43 -8.65 -6.85 10.73
N ILE A 44 -9.72 -6.39 11.41
CA ILE A 44 -9.64 -5.90 12.79
C ILE A 44 -9.19 -7.01 13.74
N SER A 45 -9.71 -8.24 13.63
CA SER A 45 -9.26 -9.35 14.47
C SER A 45 -7.77 -9.63 14.30
N TYR A 46 -7.27 -9.73 13.07
CA TYR A 46 -5.84 -9.92 12.80
C TYR A 46 -4.98 -8.75 13.31
N TRP A 47 -5.47 -7.53 13.15
CA TRP A 47 -4.79 -6.32 13.64
C TRP A 47 -4.71 -6.29 15.17
N GLN A 48 -5.79 -6.61 15.88
CA GLN A 48 -5.83 -6.65 17.35
C GLN A 48 -4.95 -7.76 17.94
N GLU A 49 -4.82 -8.90 17.25
CA GLU A 49 -3.94 -9.99 17.67
C GLU A 49 -2.45 -9.63 17.57
N THR A 50 -2.08 -8.78 16.60
CA THR A 50 -0.68 -8.52 16.26
C THR A 50 -0.17 -7.16 16.69
N GLN A 51 -1.04 -6.18 16.94
CA GLN A 51 -0.67 -4.79 17.21
C GLN A 51 -1.41 -4.20 18.40
N ARG A 52 -0.88 -3.08 18.92
CA ARG A 52 -1.41 -2.39 20.11
C ARG A 52 -2.12 -1.06 19.83
N PHE A 53 -1.98 -0.49 18.64
CA PHE A 53 -2.65 0.78 18.31
C PHE A 53 -4.15 0.56 18.06
N HIS A 54 -4.94 1.62 18.23
CA HIS A 54 -6.42 1.56 18.27
C HIS A 54 -7.11 2.10 17.01
N TRP A 55 -6.35 2.69 16.09
CA TRP A 55 -6.83 3.20 14.82
C TRP A 55 -5.78 3.04 13.71
N ILE A 56 -6.24 2.95 12.47
CA ILE A 56 -5.42 3.00 11.26
C ILE A 56 -6.03 3.98 10.27
N ILE A 57 -5.22 4.61 9.44
CA ILE A 57 -5.75 5.34 8.27
C ILE A 57 -6.10 4.36 7.15
N ILE A 58 -7.25 4.56 6.52
CA ILE A 58 -7.77 3.72 5.45
C ILE A 58 -7.88 4.49 4.14
N GLY A 59 -8.03 3.78 3.02
CA GLY A 59 -8.12 4.31 1.66
C GLY A 59 -9.43 5.02 1.33
N VAL A 60 -9.91 5.90 2.22
CA VAL A 60 -11.12 6.71 2.03
C VAL A 60 -10.83 8.16 2.44
N TYR A 61 -11.25 9.12 1.60
CA TYR A 61 -10.97 10.54 1.78
C TYR A 61 -11.99 11.42 1.05
N ALA A 62 -12.07 12.70 1.42
CA ALA A 62 -12.87 13.73 0.79
C ALA A 62 -11.94 14.66 -0.03
N PRO A 63 -11.88 14.50 -1.37
CA PRO A 63 -10.92 15.22 -2.22
C PRO A 63 -11.28 16.68 -2.52
N PHE A 64 -12.58 17.00 -2.60
CA PHE A 64 -13.06 18.27 -3.17
C PHE A 64 -14.17 18.93 -2.36
N VAL A 65 -15.14 18.13 -1.91
CA VAL A 65 -16.31 18.62 -1.18
C VAL A 65 -16.27 18.00 0.21
N PRO A 66 -16.32 18.82 1.28
CA PRO A 66 -16.46 18.33 2.65
C PRO A 66 -17.62 17.33 2.77
N ASP A 67 -17.44 16.31 3.61
CA ASP A 67 -18.39 15.21 3.83
C ASP A 67 -18.73 14.32 2.62
N VAL A 68 -18.16 14.58 1.44
CA VAL A 68 -18.29 13.73 0.26
C VAL A 68 -17.08 12.83 0.13
N PHE A 69 -17.14 11.69 0.84
CA PHE A 69 -16.06 10.71 0.88
C PHE A 69 -16.10 9.72 -0.29
N VAL A 70 -14.93 9.47 -0.85
CA VAL A 70 -14.68 8.45 -1.89
C VAL A 70 -13.52 7.54 -1.48
N THR A 71 -13.51 6.33 -2.03
CA THR A 71 -12.36 5.42 -1.91
C THR A 71 -11.20 5.92 -2.76
N ILE A 72 -10.00 5.35 -2.56
CA ILE A 72 -8.83 5.59 -3.42
C ILE A 72 -9.04 5.22 -4.91
N HIS A 73 -10.15 4.56 -5.26
CA HIS A 73 -10.55 4.30 -6.65
C HIS A 73 -11.67 5.21 -7.14
N GLY A 74 -12.10 6.19 -6.34
CA GLY A 74 -13.15 7.14 -6.69
C GLY A 74 -14.58 6.64 -6.50
N ALA A 75 -14.78 5.44 -5.92
CA ALA A 75 -16.12 4.95 -5.59
C ALA A 75 -16.68 5.70 -4.36
N SER A 76 -17.98 5.96 -4.32
CA SER A 76 -18.61 6.60 -3.16
C SER A 76 -18.48 5.71 -1.92
N ILE A 77 -18.23 6.30 -0.74
CA ILE A 77 -18.21 5.54 0.52
C ILE A 77 -19.53 4.80 0.80
N ASN A 78 -20.64 5.23 0.19
CA ASN A 78 -21.94 4.59 0.32
C ASN A 78 -22.02 3.20 -0.34
N THR A 79 -21.05 2.84 -1.18
CA THR A 79 -21.02 1.54 -1.87
C THR A 79 -20.09 0.53 -1.21
N VAL A 80 -19.47 0.88 -0.09
CA VAL A 80 -18.51 0.05 0.66
C VAL A 80 -18.82 0.13 2.15
N TYR A 81 -17.99 -0.48 2.99
CA TYR A 81 -18.13 -0.42 4.44
C TYR A 81 -18.20 1.02 4.96
N LYS A 82 -19.29 1.36 5.66
CA LYS A 82 -19.52 2.68 6.23
C LYS A 82 -20.25 2.60 7.56
N LYS A 83 -19.49 2.60 8.66
CA LYS A 83 -20.02 2.64 10.03
C LYS A 83 -19.42 3.79 10.81
N TRP A 84 -19.94 5.00 10.57
CA TRP A 84 -19.50 6.20 11.27
C TRP A 84 -19.61 6.03 12.80
N GLY A 85 -18.62 6.57 13.50
CA GLY A 85 -18.68 6.73 14.95
C GLY A 85 -19.83 7.66 15.36
N GLN A 86 -20.11 7.69 16.65
CA GLN A 86 -21.10 8.61 17.18
C GLN A 86 -20.65 10.06 16.92
N ALA A 87 -21.53 10.88 16.35
CA ALA A 87 -21.26 12.27 15.96
C ALA A 87 -20.15 12.44 14.90
N GLU A 88 -20.02 11.47 13.99
CA GLU A 88 -19.15 11.54 12.80
C GLU A 88 -19.99 11.50 11.51
N PRO A 89 -19.54 12.12 10.41
CA PRO A 89 -18.34 12.96 10.31
C PRO A 89 -18.55 14.34 10.97
N ASN A 90 -17.48 14.93 11.53
CA ASN A 90 -17.56 16.24 12.21
C ASN A 90 -16.55 17.30 11.72
N SER A 91 -15.74 17.00 10.70
CA SER A 91 -14.74 17.95 10.18
C SER A 91 -15.34 18.96 9.18
N PHE A 92 -16.38 19.70 9.59
CA PHE A 92 -17.09 20.68 8.76
C PHE A 92 -16.21 21.86 8.24
N GLU A 93 -14.95 21.98 8.66
CA GLU A 93 -14.08 23.12 8.36
C GLU A 93 -12.72 22.76 7.72
N VAL A 94 -12.49 21.51 7.32
CA VAL A 94 -11.19 21.08 6.76
C VAL A 94 -11.28 20.88 5.25
N LEU A 95 -10.36 21.50 4.49
CA LEU A 95 -10.31 21.42 3.02
C LEU A 95 -10.09 19.99 2.48
N LYS A 96 -9.43 19.10 3.24
CA LYS A 96 -9.19 17.70 2.88
C LYS A 96 -9.29 16.82 4.13
N SER A 97 -10.31 15.98 4.20
CA SER A 97 -10.55 15.02 5.28
C SER A 97 -10.24 13.61 4.82
N CYS A 98 -9.59 12.82 5.65
CA CYS A 98 -9.28 11.41 5.43
C CYS A 98 -9.97 10.57 6.49
N VAL A 99 -10.08 9.26 6.29
CA VAL A 99 -10.83 8.39 7.20
C VAL A 99 -9.89 7.45 7.94
N ILE A 100 -10.10 7.30 9.25
CA ILE A 100 -9.50 6.24 10.05
C ILE A 100 -10.52 5.16 10.39
N LEU A 101 -10.08 3.91 10.48
CA LEU A 101 -10.83 2.79 11.03
C LEU A 101 -10.35 2.52 12.46
N ARG A 102 -11.29 2.45 13.41
CA ARG A 102 -11.01 2.07 14.80
C ARG A 102 -11.19 0.57 14.98
N HIS A 103 -10.47 0.02 15.95
CA HIS A 103 -10.60 -1.38 16.36
C HIS A 103 -12.00 -1.74 16.90
N THR A 104 -12.84 -0.74 17.19
CA THR A 104 -14.26 -0.86 17.57
C THR A 104 -15.21 -0.95 16.37
N LEU A 105 -14.69 -1.22 15.17
CA LEU A 105 -15.39 -1.20 13.87
C LEU A 105 -15.80 0.20 13.38
N SER A 106 -15.83 1.24 14.20
CA SER A 106 -16.30 2.55 13.75
C SER A 106 -15.24 3.29 12.92
N ILE A 107 -15.70 4.13 11.99
CA ILE A 107 -14.85 5.06 11.23
C ILE A 107 -15.03 6.50 11.72
N SER A 108 -13.98 7.30 11.61
CA SER A 108 -13.94 8.74 11.94
C SER A 108 -13.18 9.47 10.85
N ASP A 109 -13.56 10.70 10.54
CA ASP A 109 -12.79 11.57 9.67
C ASP A 109 -11.70 12.32 10.46
N VAL A 110 -10.60 12.64 9.78
CA VAL A 110 -9.40 13.24 10.36
C VAL A 110 -8.71 14.13 9.33
N VAL A 111 -7.80 14.99 9.80
CA VAL A 111 -6.91 15.77 8.93
C VAL A 111 -5.90 14.84 8.24
N CYS A 112 -5.86 14.85 6.91
CA CYS A 112 -5.02 13.93 6.11
C CYS A 112 -3.51 14.03 6.37
N ASN A 113 -3.03 15.18 6.85
CA ASN A 113 -1.61 15.42 7.13
C ASN A 113 -1.16 14.89 8.50
N ASN A 114 -2.08 14.38 9.32
CA ASN A 114 -1.71 13.69 10.56
C ASN A 114 -1.09 12.32 10.23
N LEU A 115 -0.21 11.86 11.12
CA LEU A 115 0.53 10.61 10.94
C LEU A 115 -0.21 9.43 11.60
N TYR A 116 -0.48 8.38 10.83
CA TYR A 116 -1.18 7.19 11.29
C TYR A 116 -0.49 5.90 10.82
N PRO A 117 -0.60 4.80 11.59
CA PRO A 117 -0.32 3.47 11.05
C PRO A 117 -1.38 3.12 9.99
N PHE A 118 -1.05 2.20 9.10
CA PHE A 118 -1.89 1.87 7.94
C PHE A 118 -1.76 0.40 7.57
N ILE A 119 -2.68 -0.05 6.72
CA ILE A 119 -2.68 -1.40 6.16
C ILE A 119 -2.67 -1.29 4.65
N CYS A 120 -1.84 -2.09 3.99
CA CYS A 120 -1.92 -2.29 2.55
C CYS A 120 -2.70 -3.57 2.26
N LYS A 121 -3.60 -3.53 1.28
CA LYS A 121 -4.41 -4.65 0.78
C LYS A 121 -3.94 -5.05 -0.60
N LYS A 122 -3.92 -6.35 -0.89
CA LYS A 122 -3.64 -6.88 -2.22
C LYS A 122 -4.58 -8.05 -2.51
N ARG A 123 -5.45 -7.89 -3.50
CA ARG A 123 -6.39 -8.94 -3.92
C ARG A 123 -5.64 -10.13 -4.50
N ALA A 124 -6.00 -11.35 -4.12
CA ALA A 124 -5.32 -12.56 -4.60
C ALA A 124 -5.44 -12.69 -6.12
N SER A 125 -6.60 -12.33 -6.69
CA SER A 125 -6.84 -12.28 -8.13
C SER A 125 -5.91 -11.35 -8.93
N THR A 126 -5.26 -10.37 -8.28
CA THR A 126 -4.30 -9.46 -8.93
C THR A 126 -2.87 -10.02 -8.96
N ILE A 127 -2.58 -11.06 -8.19
CA ILE A 127 -1.25 -11.65 -8.13
C ILE A 127 -0.90 -12.29 -9.48
N ARG A 128 0.32 -12.06 -9.93
CA ARG A 128 0.88 -12.67 -11.14
C ARG A 128 2.21 -13.31 -10.78
N TRP A 129 2.18 -14.61 -10.54
CA TRP A 129 3.38 -15.36 -10.16
C TRP A 129 4.40 -15.38 -11.30
N ASN A 130 5.64 -15.01 -10.99
CA ASN A 130 6.79 -15.21 -11.85
C ASN A 130 7.54 -16.45 -11.37
N ARG A 131 7.42 -17.54 -12.13
CA ARG A 131 8.05 -18.82 -11.80
C ARG A 131 9.57 -18.81 -11.95
N LEU A 132 10.13 -17.94 -12.79
CA LEU A 132 11.58 -17.86 -12.99
C LEU A 132 12.27 -17.19 -11.80
N CYS A 133 11.60 -16.19 -11.20
CA CYS A 133 12.10 -15.47 -10.04
C CYS A 133 11.54 -15.97 -8.71
N ASP A 134 10.57 -16.89 -8.75
CA ASP A 134 9.79 -17.34 -7.61
C ASP A 134 9.17 -16.20 -6.77
N LEU A 135 8.59 -15.21 -7.46
CA LEU A 135 8.03 -14.01 -6.84
C LEU A 135 6.55 -13.80 -7.25
N PRO A 136 5.71 -13.21 -6.37
CA PRO A 136 4.32 -12.88 -6.67
C PRO A 136 4.16 -11.63 -7.57
N THR A 137 5.14 -11.37 -8.44
CA THR A 137 5.14 -10.24 -9.38
C THR A 137 5.89 -10.58 -10.67
N ARG A 138 5.39 -10.09 -11.82
CA ARG A 138 6.06 -10.17 -13.13
C ARG A 138 7.03 -9.01 -13.42
N SER A 139 7.17 -8.06 -12.50
CA SER A 139 8.03 -6.88 -12.70
C SER A 139 9.52 -7.18 -12.66
N TYR A 140 9.90 -8.36 -12.16
CA TYR A 140 11.28 -8.83 -12.16
C TYR A 140 11.56 -9.65 -13.42
N GLU A 141 12.70 -9.40 -14.03
CA GLU A 141 13.20 -10.14 -15.18
C GLU A 141 14.32 -11.07 -14.73
N TYR A 142 14.21 -12.36 -15.08
CA TYR A 142 15.25 -13.35 -14.82
C TYR A 142 16.32 -13.28 -15.91
N VAL A 143 17.57 -13.09 -15.51
CA VAL A 143 18.71 -13.00 -16.42
C VAL A 143 19.49 -14.31 -16.33
N GLU A 144 19.31 -15.18 -17.32
CA GLU A 144 19.86 -16.54 -17.32
C GLU A 144 21.38 -16.56 -17.17
N GLN A 145 22.10 -15.63 -17.81
CA GLN A 145 23.56 -15.56 -17.74
C GLN A 145 24.08 -15.19 -16.35
N LEU A 146 23.27 -14.49 -15.55
CA LEU A 146 23.62 -14.05 -14.19
C LEU A 146 22.99 -14.92 -13.10
N GLY A 147 22.02 -15.78 -13.47
CA GLY A 147 21.28 -16.63 -12.52
C GLY A 147 20.51 -15.82 -11.47
N ARG A 148 20.12 -14.58 -11.78
CA ARG A 148 19.53 -13.61 -10.85
C ARG A 148 18.35 -12.87 -11.49
N CYS A 149 17.49 -12.33 -10.64
CA CYS A 149 16.35 -11.52 -11.07
C CYS A 149 16.56 -10.04 -10.77
N TYR A 150 16.27 -9.19 -11.75
CA TYR A 150 16.46 -7.75 -11.66
C TYR A 150 15.18 -7.01 -11.94
N LYS A 151 15.02 -5.85 -11.30
CA LYS A 151 13.94 -4.90 -11.55
C LYS A 151 14.52 -3.50 -11.48
N PHE A 152 14.21 -2.68 -12.47
CA PHE A 152 14.57 -1.26 -12.47
C PHE A 152 13.35 -0.41 -12.11
N HIS A 153 13.46 0.34 -11.01
CA HIS A 153 12.44 1.31 -10.63
C HIS A 153 12.63 2.62 -11.40
N THR A 154 11.57 3.10 -12.06
CA THR A 154 11.62 4.35 -12.83
C THR A 154 11.37 5.61 -12.01
N ASN A 155 10.77 5.49 -10.83
CA ASN A 155 10.50 6.63 -9.95
C ASN A 155 11.80 7.00 -9.20
N PRO A 156 12.35 8.21 -9.39
CA PRO A 156 13.56 8.64 -8.70
C PRO A 156 13.34 8.70 -7.19
N ARG A 157 14.33 8.27 -6.43
CA ARG A 157 14.31 8.26 -4.95
C ARG A 157 15.69 8.56 -4.41
N ASN A 158 15.77 9.03 -3.18
CA ASN A 158 17.04 9.02 -2.46
C ASN A 158 17.45 7.58 -2.10
N TRP A 159 18.71 7.39 -1.71
CA TRP A 159 19.26 6.06 -1.44
C TRP A 159 18.46 5.30 -0.37
N THR A 160 18.07 5.97 0.71
CA THR A 160 17.33 5.36 1.84
C THR A 160 15.96 4.85 1.41
N GLU A 161 15.23 5.64 0.61
CA GLU A 161 13.93 5.26 0.06
C GLU A 161 14.05 4.13 -0.97
N ALA A 162 15.07 4.18 -1.84
CA ALA A 162 15.33 3.12 -2.81
C ALA A 162 15.65 1.78 -2.11
N PHE A 163 16.50 1.82 -1.08
CA PHE A 163 16.82 0.66 -0.24
C PHE A 163 15.55 0.06 0.40
N ARG A 164 14.72 0.91 1.01
CA ARG A 164 13.45 0.46 1.63
C ARG A 164 12.51 -0.18 0.61
N ALA A 165 12.40 0.39 -0.59
CA ALA A 165 11.57 -0.17 -1.65
C ALA A 165 12.04 -1.57 -2.07
N CYS A 166 13.33 -1.76 -2.35
CA CYS A 166 13.86 -3.07 -2.70
C CYS A 166 13.67 -4.09 -1.57
N ASN A 167 13.90 -3.70 -0.32
CA ASN A 167 13.71 -4.58 0.84
C ASN A 167 12.24 -4.95 1.08
N ALA A 168 11.31 -4.03 0.81
CA ALA A 168 9.87 -4.29 0.90
C ALA A 168 9.40 -5.33 -0.14
N GLU A 169 10.09 -5.41 -1.28
CA GLU A 169 9.89 -6.42 -2.32
C GLU A 169 10.67 -7.72 -2.07
N GLN A 170 11.23 -7.91 -0.86
CA GLN A 170 12.07 -9.07 -0.49
C GLN A 170 13.36 -9.19 -1.31
N GLY A 171 13.82 -8.09 -1.90
CA GLY A 171 15.09 -7.97 -2.59
C GLY A 171 16.05 -7.00 -1.89
N TYR A 172 17.08 -6.57 -2.61
CA TYR A 172 18.05 -5.57 -2.16
C TYR A 172 18.49 -4.70 -3.35
N LEU A 173 19.10 -3.54 -3.07
CA LEU A 173 19.72 -2.73 -4.11
C LEU A 173 20.82 -3.55 -4.80
N ALA A 174 20.85 -3.58 -6.13
CA ALA A 174 21.79 -4.41 -6.88
C ALA A 174 23.24 -4.22 -6.41
N ILE A 175 23.89 -5.34 -6.07
CA ILE A 175 25.32 -5.40 -5.75
C ILE A 175 26.01 -5.91 -7.00
N ILE A 176 26.87 -5.09 -7.59
CA ILE A 176 27.51 -5.38 -8.86
C ILE A 176 28.78 -6.19 -8.60
N ASP A 177 28.74 -7.48 -8.89
CA ASP A 177 29.82 -8.42 -8.60
C ASP A 177 30.63 -8.81 -9.85
N SER A 178 30.21 -8.38 -11.04
CA SER A 178 30.89 -8.71 -12.31
C SER A 178 30.72 -7.65 -13.38
N GLN A 179 31.61 -7.65 -14.37
CA GLN A 179 31.48 -6.78 -15.55
C GLN A 179 30.21 -7.09 -16.36
N GLY A 180 29.85 -8.38 -16.50
CA GLY A 180 28.63 -8.78 -17.20
C GLY A 180 27.36 -8.26 -16.53
N GLU A 181 27.33 -8.24 -15.20
CA GLU A 181 26.22 -7.64 -14.44
C GLU A 181 26.18 -6.12 -14.62
N ALA A 182 27.33 -5.44 -14.57
CA ALA A 182 27.41 -4.01 -14.82
C ALA A 182 26.87 -3.64 -16.22
N ASP A 183 27.29 -4.37 -17.26
CA ASP A 183 26.86 -4.15 -18.64
C ASP A 183 25.35 -4.39 -18.81
N HIS A 184 24.82 -5.44 -18.19
CA HIS A 184 23.38 -5.72 -18.18
C HIS A 184 22.59 -4.58 -17.53
N LEU A 185 22.99 -4.15 -16.33
CA LEU A 185 22.29 -3.07 -15.60
C LEU A 185 22.33 -1.74 -16.37
N VAL A 186 23.44 -1.41 -17.02
CA VAL A 186 23.53 -0.25 -17.91
C VAL A 186 22.51 -0.34 -19.04
N ASN A 187 22.37 -1.51 -19.69
CA ASN A 187 21.38 -1.69 -20.76
C ASN A 187 19.94 -1.56 -20.26
N VAL A 188 19.63 -2.14 -19.10
CA VAL A 188 18.30 -1.99 -18.47
C VAL A 188 17.98 -0.52 -18.23
N THR A 189 18.94 0.28 -17.72
CA THR A 189 18.71 1.72 -17.47
C THR A 189 18.49 2.55 -18.75
N LYS A 190 19.03 2.11 -19.89
CA LYS A 190 18.83 2.75 -21.20
C LYS A 190 17.46 2.43 -21.81
N MET A 191 16.98 1.21 -21.61
CA MET A 191 15.68 0.75 -22.13
C MET A 191 14.49 1.20 -21.29
N ALA A 192 14.71 1.53 -20.01
CA ALA A 192 13.66 2.01 -19.13
C ALA A 192 13.06 3.33 -19.63
N LYS A 193 11.73 3.38 -19.77
CA LYS A 193 10.99 4.62 -20.05
C LYS A 193 11.05 5.51 -18.81
N LYS A 194 12.00 6.44 -18.80
CA LYS A 194 12.12 7.48 -17.77
C LYS A 194 10.97 8.47 -17.95
N ARG A 195 10.29 8.79 -16.84
CA ARG A 195 9.29 9.87 -16.80
C ARG A 195 9.98 11.22 -16.80
#